data_AF-A0A319CCG6-F1
#
_entry.id   AF-A0A319CCG6-F1
#
_cell.length_a   1.000
_cell.length_b   1.000
_cell.length_c   1.000
_cell.angle_alpha   90.00
_cell.angle_beta   90.00
_cell.angle_gamma   90.00
#
_symmetry.space_group_name_H-M   'P 1'
#
loop_
_entity.id
_entity.type
_entity.pdbx_description
1 polymer ?
#
loop_
_entity_poly.entity_id
_entity_poly.type
_entity_poly.pdbx_seq_one_letter_code
_entity_poly.pdbx_strand_id
1 'polypeptide(L)'
;MQLPTLLLTLLSATAVMALPSAETSNADLAARGDSGCFPVSDPDCGISTSYCRCANGWYYLFNSDEGGCNPPWGIVATDISGLPGWNC
;
A
#
# COMPACT_ATOMS: atom_id res chain seq x y z
N MET A 1 21.81 62.82 4.93
CA MET A 1 21.88 61.65 4.03
C MET A 1 21.53 60.43 4.86
N GLN A 2 20.36 59.81 4.67
CA GLN A 2 19.95 58.62 5.42
C GLN A 2 19.43 57.57 4.43
N LEU A 3 20.02 56.38 4.52
CA LEU A 3 19.87 55.22 3.62
C LEU A 3 18.52 54.48 3.83
N PRO A 4 18.13 53.60 2.88
CA PRO A 4 16.75 53.19 2.61
C PRO A 4 16.31 51.97 3.43
N THR A 5 15.01 51.84 3.67
CA THR A 5 14.40 50.63 4.25
C THR A 5 13.60 49.92 3.16
N LEU A 6 14.17 48.84 2.60
CA LEU A 6 13.58 48.03 1.54
C LEU A 6 12.84 46.86 2.20
N LEU A 7 11.50 46.90 2.16
CA LEU A 7 10.62 45.92 2.81
C LEU A 7 10.33 44.77 1.83
N LEU A 8 10.95 43.61 2.03
CA LEU A 8 10.72 42.38 1.25
C LEU A 8 9.61 41.55 1.92
N THR A 9 8.43 41.46 1.30
CA THR A 9 7.34 40.59 1.75
C THR A 9 7.43 39.22 1.06
N LEU A 10 7.68 38.17 1.83
CA LEU A 10 7.69 36.78 1.40
C LEU A 10 6.25 36.24 1.39
N LEU A 11 5.74 35.89 0.20
CA LEU A 11 4.44 35.25 0.01
C LEU A 11 4.62 33.72 -0.02
N SER A 12 4.23 33.02 1.04
CA SER A 12 4.29 31.56 1.12
C SER A 12 3.08 30.93 0.42
N ALA A 13 3.30 30.33 -0.75
CA ALA A 13 2.30 29.52 -1.45
C ALA A 13 2.29 28.10 -0.88
N THR A 14 1.22 27.71 -0.18
CA THR A 14 0.97 26.31 0.22
C THR A 14 0.28 25.57 -0.91
N ALA A 15 1.04 24.82 -1.70
CA ALA A 15 0.49 23.90 -2.67
C ALA A 15 -0.01 22.63 -1.95
N VAL A 16 -1.32 22.45 -1.87
CA VAL A 16 -1.94 21.18 -1.50
C VAL A 16 -1.93 20.28 -2.73
N MET A 17 -0.98 19.35 -2.79
CA MET A 17 -0.99 18.31 -3.83
C MET A 17 -1.94 17.20 -3.40
N ALA A 18 -3.12 17.15 -4.02
CA ALA A 18 -3.92 15.93 -4.02
C ALA A 18 -3.16 14.86 -4.80
N LEU A 19 -2.67 13.82 -4.13
CA LEU A 19 -2.11 12.66 -4.82
C LEU A 19 -3.25 11.92 -5.54
N PRO A 20 -3.05 11.51 -6.80
CA PRO A 20 -3.98 10.62 -7.46
C PRO A 20 -3.97 9.27 -6.72
N SER A 21 -5.03 8.96 -5.98
CA SER A 21 -5.35 7.57 -5.66
C SER A 21 -5.74 6.92 -6.99
N ALA A 22 -4.77 6.34 -7.68
CA ALA A 22 -5.07 5.44 -8.78
C ALA A 22 -5.68 4.18 -8.17
N GLU A 23 -6.99 4.22 -7.93
CA GLU A 23 -7.82 3.05 -7.72
C GLU A 23 -7.75 2.21 -8.99
N THR A 24 -6.71 1.38 -9.10
CA THR A 24 -6.63 0.41 -10.19
C THR A 24 -7.75 -0.58 -9.96
N SER A 25 -8.77 -0.51 -10.81
CA SER A 25 -9.94 -1.37 -10.73
C SER A 25 -9.52 -2.85 -10.79
N ASN A 26 -10.20 -3.73 -10.05
CA ASN A 26 -10.00 -5.19 -10.16
C ASN A 26 -10.15 -5.70 -11.60
N ALA A 27 -10.93 -5.01 -12.43
CA ALA A 27 -11.09 -5.31 -13.85
C ALA A 27 -9.81 -5.04 -14.67
N ASP A 28 -9.08 -3.95 -14.38
CA ASP A 28 -7.83 -3.60 -15.05
C ASP A 28 -6.68 -4.54 -14.62
N LEU A 29 -6.70 -4.97 -13.36
CA LEU A 29 -5.78 -5.99 -12.83
C LEU A 29 -5.99 -7.33 -13.55
N ALA A 30 -7.24 -7.81 -13.60
CA ALA A 30 -7.59 -9.05 -14.28
C ALA A 30 -7.26 -9.03 -15.78
N ALA A 31 -7.49 -7.90 -16.47
CA ALA A 31 -7.16 -7.76 -17.90
C ALA A 31 -5.67 -7.87 -18.20
N ARG A 32 -4.80 -7.59 -17.22
CA ARG A 32 -3.34 -7.69 -17.33
C ARG A 32 -2.78 -9.02 -16.82
N GLY A 33 -3.64 -9.92 -16.34
CA GLY A 33 -3.22 -11.13 -15.63
C GLY A 33 -2.53 -10.83 -14.30
N ASP A 34 -2.82 -9.68 -13.70
CA ASP A 34 -2.31 -9.25 -12.40
C ASP A 34 -3.41 -9.47 -11.36
N SER A 35 -3.10 -10.15 -10.27
CA SER A 35 -4.05 -10.36 -9.18
C SER A 35 -4.23 -9.13 -8.29
N GLY A 36 -3.40 -8.10 -8.46
CA GLY A 36 -3.35 -6.92 -7.59
C GLY A 36 -2.89 -7.25 -6.17
N CYS A 37 -2.22 -8.39 -6.01
CA CYS A 37 -1.79 -8.91 -4.72
C CYS A 37 -0.28 -8.80 -4.59
N PHE A 38 0.16 -8.31 -3.43
CA PHE A 38 1.57 -8.14 -3.11
C PHE A 38 1.92 -8.90 -1.82
N PRO A 39 3.16 -9.41 -1.71
CA PRO A 39 3.60 -10.07 -0.49
C PRO A 39 3.67 -9.07 0.66
N VAL A 40 3.22 -9.52 1.84
CA VAL A 40 3.26 -8.77 3.09
C VAL A 40 3.78 -9.68 4.19
N SER A 41 4.65 -9.13 5.03
CA SER A 41 5.17 -9.74 6.24
C SER A 41 5.48 -8.62 7.22
N ASP A 42 5.20 -8.84 8.49
CA ASP A 42 5.42 -7.87 9.56
C ASP A 42 5.88 -8.62 10.82
N PRO A 43 7.18 -8.92 10.95
CA PRO A 43 7.69 -9.68 12.07
C PRO A 43 7.56 -8.92 13.40
N ASP A 44 7.53 -7.59 13.38
CA ASP A 44 7.32 -6.76 14.56
C ASP A 44 5.90 -6.94 15.12
N CYS A 45 4.92 -7.17 14.24
CA CYS A 45 3.55 -7.52 14.59
C CYS A 45 3.24 -9.03 14.60
N GLY A 46 4.26 -9.88 14.70
CA GLY A 46 4.13 -11.33 14.82
C GLY A 46 3.79 -12.08 13.53
N ILE A 47 3.72 -11.38 12.39
CA ILE A 47 3.57 -11.94 11.05
C ILE A 47 4.93 -12.33 10.50
N SER A 48 5.42 -13.47 10.96
CA SER A 48 6.73 -14.03 10.58
C SER A 48 6.76 -14.69 9.19
N THR A 49 5.60 -14.98 8.61
CA THR A 49 5.46 -15.62 7.29
C THR A 49 4.93 -14.63 6.26
N SER A 50 5.32 -14.79 5.00
CA SER A 50 4.75 -13.99 3.91
C SER A 50 3.32 -14.41 3.58
N TYR A 51 2.42 -13.44 3.57
CA TYR A 51 1.05 -13.55 3.06
C TYR A 51 0.89 -12.64 1.83
N CYS A 52 -0.22 -12.76 1.11
CA CYS A 52 -0.54 -11.92 -0.02
C CYS A 52 -1.67 -10.97 0.33
N ARG A 53 -1.43 -9.66 0.31
CA ARG A 53 -2.47 -8.64 0.46
C ARG A 53 -2.94 -8.16 -0.91
N CYS A 54 -4.22 -8.29 -1.18
CA CYS A 54 -4.81 -7.95 -2.47
C CYS A 54 -5.54 -6.59 -2.43
N ALA A 55 -5.89 -6.06 -3.60
CA ALA A 55 -6.59 -4.79 -3.76
C ALA A 55 -7.95 -4.72 -3.02
N ASN A 56 -8.60 -5.88 -2.79
CA ASN A 56 -9.82 -5.98 -1.97
C ASN A 56 -9.57 -5.84 -0.45
N GLY A 57 -8.31 -5.71 -0.02
CA GLY A 57 -7.92 -5.63 1.38
C GLY A 57 -7.82 -6.96 2.11
N TRP A 58 -8.12 -8.08 1.44
CA TRP A 58 -8.02 -9.41 2.02
C TRP A 58 -6.60 -9.96 1.93
N TYR A 59 -6.35 -10.96 2.77
CA TYR A 59 -5.09 -11.65 2.90
C TYR A 59 -5.25 -13.11 2.46
N TYR A 60 -4.32 -13.54 1.62
CA TYR A 60 -4.26 -14.88 1.05
C TYR A 60 -2.93 -15.54 1.36
N LEU A 61 -2.83 -16.86 1.19
CA LEU A 61 -1.55 -17.54 1.31
C LEU A 61 -0.64 -17.14 0.14
N PHE A 62 0.65 -17.09 0.46
CA PHE A 62 1.69 -16.99 -0.55
C PHE A 62 1.68 -18.25 -1.43
N ASN A 63 1.58 -18.05 -2.74
CA ASN A 63 1.61 -19.14 -3.70
C ASN A 63 3.08 -19.55 -3.90
N SER A 64 3.50 -20.57 -3.15
CA SER A 64 4.87 -21.08 -3.22
C SER A 64 5.15 -21.80 -4.54
N ASP A 65 4.13 -22.38 -5.17
CA ASP A 65 4.26 -23.06 -6.46
C ASP A 65 4.56 -22.07 -7.60
N GLU A 66 3.92 -20.89 -7.56
CA GLU A 66 4.13 -19.80 -8.51
C GLU A 66 5.16 -18.76 -8.02
N GLY A 67 5.76 -19.00 -6.84
CA GLY A 67 6.78 -18.13 -6.24
C GLY A 67 6.31 -16.71 -5.91
N GLY A 68 5.02 -16.49 -5.65
CA GLY A 68 4.49 -15.14 -5.49
C GLY A 68 3.03 -15.02 -5.05
N CYS A 69 2.47 -13.84 -5.31
CA CYS A 69 1.08 -13.51 -5.02
C CYS A 69 0.21 -13.41 -6.27
N ASN A 70 0.76 -13.80 -7.43
CA ASN A 70 0.06 -13.77 -8.69
C ASN A 70 0.15 -15.14 -9.39
N PRO A 71 -0.91 -15.97 -9.33
CA PRO A 71 -2.15 -15.79 -8.58
C PRO A 71 -1.98 -16.01 -7.05
N PRO A 72 -2.80 -15.36 -6.19
CA PRO A 72 -2.81 -15.62 -4.76
C PRO A 72 -3.42 -16.99 -4.47
N TRP A 73 -3.04 -17.61 -3.36
CA TRP A 73 -3.51 -18.94 -3.01
C TRP A 73 -4.35 -18.91 -1.75
N GLY A 74 -5.64 -19.26 -1.81
CA GLY A 74 -6.48 -19.50 -0.61
C GLY A 74 -6.67 -18.29 0.33
N ILE A 75 -7.91 -17.99 0.72
CA ILE A 75 -8.15 -16.90 1.68
C ILE A 75 -7.65 -17.28 3.08
N VAL A 76 -6.96 -16.36 3.75
CA VAL A 76 -6.52 -16.50 5.14
C VAL A 76 -7.37 -15.63 6.05
N ALA A 77 -7.50 -14.34 5.70
CA ALA A 77 -8.24 -13.38 6.51
C ALA A 77 -8.78 -12.23 5.64
N THR A 78 -9.84 -11.57 6.10
CA THR A 78 -10.41 -10.37 5.45
C THR A 78 -9.81 -9.07 5.96
N ASP A 79 -8.99 -9.16 7.01
CA ASP A 79 -8.32 -8.07 7.69
C ASP A 79 -6.98 -8.55 8.29
N ILE A 80 -6.10 -7.62 8.66
CA ILE A 80 -4.74 -7.98 9.14
C ILE A 80 -4.77 -8.67 10.50
N SER A 81 -5.77 -8.37 11.33
CA SER A 81 -5.88 -8.92 12.68
C SER A 81 -6.30 -10.39 12.71
N GLY A 82 -6.91 -10.86 11.61
CA GLY A 82 -7.19 -12.28 11.40
C GLY A 82 -5.97 -13.10 10.96
N LEU A 83 -4.81 -12.48 10.69
CA LEU A 83 -3.63 -13.24 10.29
C LEU A 83 -3.06 -14.06 11.46
N PRO A 84 -2.64 -15.31 11.20
CA PRO A 84 -1.97 -16.12 12.21
C PRO A 84 -0.71 -15.43 12.73
N GLY A 85 -0.66 -15.25 14.05
CA GLY A 85 0.47 -14.61 14.73
C GLY A 85 0.35 -13.11 14.90
N TRP A 86 -0.67 -12.46 14.33
CA TRP A 86 -0.91 -11.03 14.52
C TRP A 86 -1.05 -10.69 16.01
N ASN A 87 -0.27 -9.72 16.48
CA ASN A 87 -0.26 -9.31 17.90
C ASN A 87 -0.15 -7.80 18.12
N CYS A 88 -0.30 -7.01 17.06
CA CYS A 88 -0.56 -5.58 17.10
C CYS A 88 -2.08 -5.32 17.06
#